data_AF-A0A835TFU4-F1
#
_entry.id   AF-A0A835TFU4-F1
#
_cell.length_a   1.000
_cell.length_b   1.000
_cell.length_c   1.000
_cell.angle_alpha   90.00
_cell.angle_beta   90.00
_cell.angle_gamma   90.00
#
_symmetry.space_group_name_H-M   'P 1'
#
loop_
_entity.id
_entity.type
_entity.pdbx_description
1 polymer ?
#
loop_
_entity_poly.entity_id
_entity_poly.type
_entity_poly.pdbx_seq_one_letter_code
_entity_poly.pdbx_strand_id
1 'polypeptide(L)'
;MAPVTIASIKAGLPEGLWAKATSHPFLDAIADRTIHPAQFNTWLVQDYFYVRSFVRLTAATMLAAPDGHLDVLVGGMAALQAELAWFKAKAAERGLTLEGTALQPAAAAYIEWVQQLFDGAAAAAAGADNGAGAGKAAPYAVLAVVFWAIEACYNTAWGSLRGRVAPEYDEFVERWGSKEFVQYVVDLAAQADEALAAVPAEQADAVAAAAAAAVARVAELEVGFWAMAFFADTK
;
A
#
# COMPACT_ATOMS: atom_id res chain seq x y z
N MET A 1 29.99 3.39 -3.72
CA MET A 1 28.64 3.92 -3.98
C MET A 1 27.93 4.04 -2.63
N ALA A 2 27.04 5.02 -2.45
CA ALA A 2 26.21 5.08 -1.24
C ALA A 2 25.25 3.86 -1.22
N PRO A 3 24.88 3.35 -0.04
CA PRO A 3 23.93 2.24 0.05
C PRO A 3 22.57 2.64 -0.50
N VAL A 4 21.92 1.75 -1.25
CA VAL A 4 20.55 1.92 -1.72
C VAL A 4 19.61 1.73 -0.54
N THR A 5 18.75 2.72 -0.34
CA THR A 5 17.73 2.76 0.72
C THR A 5 16.39 3.22 0.14
N ILE A 6 15.29 2.97 0.83
CA ILE A 6 13.97 3.54 0.51
C ILE A 6 14.03 5.07 0.39
N ALA A 7 14.87 5.73 1.20
CA ALA A 7 15.04 7.18 1.17
C ALA A 7 15.71 7.61 -0.14
N SER A 8 16.77 6.93 -0.58
CA SER A 8 17.40 7.19 -1.87
C SER A 8 16.48 6.87 -3.05
N ILE A 9 15.68 5.81 -2.96
CA ILE A 9 14.70 5.42 -4.00
C ILE A 9 13.63 6.49 -4.12
N LYS A 10 13.05 6.93 -3.00
CA LYS A 10 12.03 7.98 -2.97
C LYS A 10 12.57 9.32 -3.46
N ALA A 11 13.82 9.67 -3.13
CA ALA A 11 14.48 10.87 -3.63
C ALA A 11 14.75 10.83 -5.15
N GLY A 12 14.88 9.62 -5.73
CA GLY A 12 15.08 9.42 -7.17
C GLY A 12 13.79 9.37 -8.00
N LEU A 13 12.61 9.49 -7.37
CA LEU A 13 11.33 9.50 -8.10
C LEU A 13 11.20 10.75 -8.98
N PRO A 14 10.41 10.68 -10.07
CA PRO A 14 10.04 11.86 -10.84
C PRO A 14 9.49 12.98 -9.95
N GLU A 15 9.86 14.22 -10.29
CA GLU A 15 9.53 15.39 -9.47
C GLU A 15 8.03 15.48 -9.17
N GLY A 16 7.70 15.58 -7.88
CA GLY A 16 6.34 15.72 -7.39
C GLY A 16 5.46 14.46 -7.49
N LEU A 17 5.96 13.32 -7.99
CA LEU A 17 5.15 12.11 -8.12
C LEU A 17 4.63 11.60 -6.77
N TRP A 18 5.52 11.47 -5.77
CA TRP A 18 5.12 11.08 -4.42
C TRP A 18 4.15 12.08 -3.78
N ALA A 19 4.36 13.37 -4.00
CA ALA A 19 3.49 14.41 -3.48
C ALA A 19 2.07 14.29 -4.05
N LYS A 20 1.92 14.04 -5.35
CA LYS A 20 0.61 13.81 -5.98
C LYS A 20 -0.11 12.58 -5.43
N ALA A 21 0.63 11.53 -5.07
CA ALA A 21 0.08 10.31 -4.48
C ALA A 21 -0.37 10.48 -3.02
N THR A 22 0.18 11.47 -2.30
CA THR A 22 -0.03 11.67 -0.86
C THR A 22 -0.68 13.01 -0.50
N SER A 23 -0.93 13.86 -1.50
CA SER A 23 -1.66 15.12 -1.41
C SER A 23 -2.44 15.27 -2.71
N HIS A 24 -3.70 14.82 -2.68
CA HIS A 24 -4.56 14.68 -3.84
C HIS A 24 -5.87 15.46 -3.62
N PRO A 25 -6.52 16.00 -4.67
CA PRO A 25 -7.80 16.70 -4.55
C PRO A 25 -8.90 15.96 -3.79
N PHE A 26 -8.87 14.62 -3.74
CA PHE A 26 -9.77 13.81 -2.91
C PHE A 26 -9.57 14.08 -1.41
N LEU A 27 -8.31 14.09 -0.97
CA LEU A 27 -7.91 14.35 0.42
C LEU A 27 -8.18 15.81 0.80
N ASP A 28 -7.90 16.75 -0.12
CA ASP A 28 -8.22 18.17 0.06
C ASP A 28 -9.73 18.38 0.19
N ALA A 29 -10.54 17.70 -0.63
CA ALA A 29 -11.99 17.78 -0.53
C ALA A 29 -12.54 17.25 0.82
N ILE A 30 -11.89 16.24 1.42
CA ILE A 30 -12.24 15.78 2.77
C ILE A 30 -11.88 16.84 3.82
N ALA A 31 -10.67 17.40 3.78
CA ALA A 31 -10.23 18.44 4.70
C ALA A 31 -11.10 19.70 4.62
N ASP A 32 -11.38 20.16 3.39
CA ASP A 32 -12.12 21.39 3.13
C ASP A 32 -13.64 21.21 3.24
N ARG A 33 -14.10 19.99 3.56
CA ARG A 33 -15.52 19.62 3.71
C ARG A 33 -16.34 19.85 2.44
N THR A 34 -15.71 19.67 1.29
CA THR A 34 -16.33 19.80 -0.04
C THR A 34 -16.57 18.45 -0.72
N ILE A 35 -16.06 17.36 -0.15
CA ILE A 35 -16.27 16.00 -0.68
C ILE A 35 -17.76 15.64 -0.67
N HIS A 36 -18.28 15.20 -1.83
CA HIS A 36 -19.65 14.70 -1.90
C HIS A 36 -19.75 13.27 -1.34
N PRO A 37 -20.84 12.90 -0.65
CA PRO A 37 -21.02 11.56 -0.12
C PRO A 37 -20.83 10.44 -1.15
N ALA A 38 -21.32 10.64 -2.39
CA ALA A 38 -21.14 9.68 -3.47
C ALA A 38 -19.67 9.44 -3.85
N GLN A 39 -18.83 10.49 -3.80
CA GLN A 39 -17.41 10.41 -4.13
C GLN A 39 -16.66 9.63 -3.03
N PHE A 40 -16.92 9.97 -1.77
CA PHE A 40 -16.35 9.25 -0.64
C PHE A 40 -16.79 7.77 -0.63
N ASN A 41 -18.07 7.51 -0.86
CA ASN A 41 -18.61 6.15 -0.90
C ASN A 41 -18.04 5.35 -2.07
N THR A 42 -17.75 5.99 -3.20
CA THR A 42 -17.03 5.36 -4.32
C THR A 42 -15.65 4.90 -3.87
N TRP A 43 -14.85 5.76 -3.25
CA TRP A 43 -13.54 5.36 -2.69
C TRP A 43 -13.69 4.21 -1.69
N LEU A 44 -14.62 4.32 -0.73
CA LEU A 44 -14.80 3.32 0.33
C LEU A 44 -15.06 1.90 -0.22
N VAL A 45 -15.91 1.79 -1.23
CA VAL A 45 -16.27 0.49 -1.84
C VAL A 45 -15.10 -0.07 -2.66
N GLN A 46 -14.42 0.77 -3.44
CA GLN A 46 -13.30 0.33 -4.26
C GLN A 46 -12.08 -0.05 -3.40
N ASP A 47 -11.85 0.67 -2.31
CA ASP A 47 -10.78 0.38 -1.35
C ASP A 47 -10.99 -0.93 -0.61
N TYR A 48 -12.23 -1.28 -0.27
CA TYR A 48 -12.54 -2.62 0.24
C TYR A 48 -12.07 -3.75 -0.71
N PHE A 49 -12.25 -3.58 -2.02
CA PHE A 49 -11.78 -4.57 -2.99
C PHE A 49 -10.26 -4.59 -3.13
N TYR A 50 -9.63 -3.41 -3.04
CA TYR A 50 -8.18 -3.30 -3.03
C TYR A 50 -7.57 -4.02 -1.81
N VAL A 51 -8.08 -3.75 -0.60
CA VAL A 51 -7.61 -4.37 0.65
C VAL A 51 -7.67 -5.91 0.59
N ARG A 52 -8.70 -6.49 -0.07
CA ARG A 52 -8.75 -7.95 -0.29
C ARG A 52 -7.57 -8.47 -1.12
N SER A 53 -7.10 -7.69 -2.09
CA SER A 53 -5.90 -8.03 -2.87
C SER A 53 -4.65 -7.78 -2.05
N PHE A 54 -4.59 -6.69 -1.29
CA PHE A 54 -3.47 -6.38 -0.40
C PHE A 54 -3.25 -7.46 0.69
N VAL A 55 -4.30 -8.10 1.20
CA VAL A 55 -4.19 -9.29 2.07
C VAL A 55 -3.42 -10.43 1.40
N ARG A 56 -3.65 -10.66 0.10
CA ARG A 56 -2.91 -11.68 -0.67
C ARG A 56 -1.46 -11.25 -0.91
N LEU A 57 -1.21 -9.95 -1.12
CA LEU A 57 0.14 -9.40 -1.18
C LEU A 57 0.90 -9.71 0.10
N THR A 58 0.27 -9.40 1.24
CA THR A 58 0.86 -9.62 2.57
C THR A 58 1.25 -11.09 2.74
N ALA A 59 0.36 -12.02 2.42
CA ALA A 59 0.67 -13.45 2.48
C ALA A 59 1.82 -13.85 1.55
N ALA A 60 1.86 -13.33 0.32
CA ALA A 60 2.93 -13.62 -0.63
C ALA A 60 4.28 -13.05 -0.18
N THR A 61 4.29 -11.84 0.40
CA THR A 61 5.48 -11.21 0.99
C THR A 61 6.01 -12.04 2.16
N MET A 62 5.13 -12.58 3.01
CA MET A 62 5.53 -13.45 4.13
C MET A 62 6.21 -14.75 3.67
N LEU A 63 5.81 -15.32 2.52
CA LEU A 63 6.45 -16.51 1.97
C LEU A 63 7.91 -16.26 1.54
N ALA A 64 8.21 -15.04 1.11
CA ALA A 64 9.54 -14.63 0.67
C ALA A 64 10.40 -14.02 1.79
N ALA A 65 9.79 -13.63 2.91
CA ALA A 65 10.45 -12.91 4.00
C ALA A 65 11.42 -13.78 4.80
N PRO A 66 12.53 -13.20 5.31
CA PRO A 66 13.35 -13.85 6.33
C PRO A 66 12.62 -13.87 7.69
N ASP A 67 12.97 -14.83 8.56
CA ASP A 67 12.33 -15.02 9.86
C ASP A 67 12.26 -13.74 10.71
N GLY A 68 13.34 -12.95 10.71
CA GLY A 68 13.41 -11.70 11.48
C GLY A 68 12.40 -10.64 11.05
N HIS A 69 11.79 -10.78 9.87
CA HIS A 69 10.79 -9.83 9.37
C HIS A 69 9.35 -10.31 9.59
N LEU A 70 9.15 -11.57 9.97
CA LEU A 70 7.81 -12.18 10.05
C LEU A 70 6.92 -11.53 11.10
N ASP A 71 7.46 -11.14 12.26
CA ASP A 71 6.66 -10.58 13.35
C ASP A 71 5.89 -9.31 12.93
N VAL A 72 6.56 -8.39 12.22
CA VAL A 72 5.94 -7.17 11.69
C VAL A 72 4.85 -7.51 10.67
N LEU A 73 5.15 -8.40 9.72
CA LEU A 73 4.19 -8.80 8.68
C LEU A 73 2.97 -9.53 9.26
N VAL A 74 3.15 -10.35 10.30
CA VAL A 74 2.05 -11.04 11.00
C VAL A 74 1.17 -10.02 11.72
N GLY A 75 1.77 -9.03 12.37
CA GLY A 75 1.05 -7.90 12.97
C GLY A 75 0.19 -7.16 11.94
N GLY A 76 0.75 -6.86 10.77
CA GLY A 76 0.02 -6.25 9.65
C GLY A 76 -1.16 -7.08 9.17
N MET A 77 -0.98 -8.40 8.99
CA MET A 77 -2.06 -9.32 8.60
C MET A 77 -3.22 -9.33 9.61
N ALA A 78 -2.92 -9.28 10.92
CA ALA A 78 -3.95 -9.18 11.96
C ALA A 78 -4.72 -7.86 11.88
N ALA A 79 -4.04 -6.74 11.60
CA ALA A 79 -4.69 -5.45 11.37
C ALA A 79 -5.61 -5.47 10.14
N LEU A 80 -5.18 -6.10 9.04
CA LEU A 80 -5.97 -6.24 7.81
C LEU A 80 -7.26 -7.06 8.02
N GLN A 81 -7.24 -8.06 8.90
CA GLN A 81 -8.46 -8.80 9.29
C GLN A 81 -9.49 -7.85 9.92
N ALA A 82 -9.05 -7.03 10.88
CA ALA A 82 -9.91 -6.05 11.55
C ALA A 82 -10.39 -4.96 10.58
N GLU A 83 -9.54 -4.55 9.65
CA GLU A 83 -9.86 -3.56 8.61
C GLU A 83 -10.93 -4.07 7.63
N LEU A 84 -10.82 -5.30 7.13
CA LEU A 84 -11.86 -5.89 6.26
C LEU A 84 -13.22 -5.97 6.95
N ALA A 85 -13.24 -6.31 8.25
CA ALA A 85 -14.48 -6.31 9.03
C ALA A 85 -15.04 -4.89 9.19
N TRP A 86 -14.18 -3.91 9.42
CA TRP A 86 -14.56 -2.51 9.54
C TRP A 86 -15.10 -1.94 8.21
N PHE A 87 -14.48 -2.22 7.07
CA PHE A 87 -15.01 -1.79 5.76
C PHE A 87 -16.44 -2.30 5.51
N LYS A 88 -16.71 -3.56 5.87
CA LYS A 88 -18.06 -4.14 5.76
C LYS A 88 -19.06 -3.43 6.66
N ALA A 89 -18.67 -3.11 7.91
CA ALA A 89 -19.50 -2.35 8.82
C ALA A 89 -19.80 -0.94 8.27
N LYS A 90 -18.77 -0.24 7.77
CA LYS A 90 -18.92 1.11 7.19
C LYS A 90 -19.79 1.12 5.94
N ALA A 91 -19.68 0.10 5.09
CA ALA A 91 -20.56 -0.05 3.94
C ALA A 91 -22.02 -0.23 4.39
N ALA A 92 -22.27 -1.08 5.39
CA ALA A 92 -23.61 -1.30 5.92
C ALA A 92 -24.21 -0.03 6.57
N GLU A 93 -23.43 0.69 7.38
CA GLU A 93 -23.83 1.97 8.00
C GLU A 93 -24.24 3.03 6.96
N ARG A 94 -23.59 3.02 5.79
CA ARG A 94 -23.82 3.95 4.69
C ARG A 94 -24.83 3.44 3.65
N GLY A 95 -25.41 2.26 3.86
CA GLY A 95 -26.36 1.63 2.92
C GLY A 95 -25.73 1.27 1.57
N LEU A 96 -24.43 0.95 1.56
CA LEU A 96 -23.66 0.63 0.36
C LEU A 96 -23.63 -0.88 0.10
N THR A 97 -23.78 -1.26 -1.16
CA THR A 97 -23.62 -2.65 -1.61
C THR A 97 -22.17 -2.90 -1.98
N LEU A 98 -21.53 -3.87 -1.34
CA LEU A 98 -20.19 -4.33 -1.73
C LEU A 98 -20.30 -5.42 -2.80
N GLU A 99 -21.03 -6.49 -2.52
CA GLU A 99 -21.15 -7.64 -3.41
C GLU A 99 -21.82 -7.27 -4.74
N GLY A 100 -21.15 -7.59 -5.86
CA GLY A 100 -21.67 -7.30 -7.20
C GLY A 100 -21.40 -5.88 -7.70
N THR A 101 -20.81 -5.00 -6.88
CA THR A 101 -20.34 -3.69 -7.34
C THR A 101 -19.15 -3.86 -8.28
N ALA A 102 -19.21 -3.19 -9.44
CA ALA A 102 -18.15 -3.24 -10.43
C ALA A 102 -16.91 -2.48 -9.95
N LEU A 103 -15.73 -3.00 -10.29
CA LEU A 103 -14.48 -2.28 -10.09
C LEU A 103 -14.41 -1.12 -11.08
N GLN A 104 -14.02 0.06 -10.58
CA GLN A 104 -13.62 1.16 -11.45
C GLN A 104 -12.29 0.83 -12.15
N PRO A 105 -12.02 1.39 -13.35
CA PRO A 105 -10.80 1.10 -14.09
C PRO A 105 -9.51 1.30 -13.29
N ALA A 106 -9.43 2.36 -12.46
CA ALA A 106 -8.27 2.62 -11.62
C ALA A 106 -8.05 1.54 -10.55
N ALA A 107 -9.11 1.15 -9.83
CA ALA A 107 -9.04 0.08 -8.84
C ALA A 107 -8.71 -1.27 -9.49
N ALA A 108 -9.31 -1.58 -10.65
CA ALA A 108 -9.01 -2.80 -11.40
C ALA A 108 -7.54 -2.85 -11.81
N ALA A 109 -6.99 -1.77 -12.37
CA ALA A 109 -5.59 -1.70 -12.77
C ALA A 109 -4.62 -1.85 -11.58
N TYR A 110 -4.96 -1.29 -10.42
CA TYR A 110 -4.14 -1.45 -9.22
C TYR A 110 -4.20 -2.88 -8.70
N ILE A 111 -5.40 -3.46 -8.59
CA ILE A 111 -5.60 -4.85 -8.16
C ILE A 111 -4.87 -5.83 -9.10
N GLU A 112 -4.95 -5.63 -10.41
CA GLU A 112 -4.25 -6.46 -11.39
C GLU A 112 -2.73 -6.38 -11.22
N TRP A 113 -2.18 -5.17 -11.05
CA TRP A 113 -0.75 -5.00 -10.82
C TRP A 113 -0.28 -5.67 -9.52
N VAL A 114 -1.04 -5.50 -8.43
CA VAL A 114 -0.77 -6.17 -7.16
C VAL A 114 -0.84 -7.70 -7.31
N GLN A 115 -1.78 -8.23 -8.10
CA GLN A 115 -1.87 -9.66 -8.39
C GLN A 115 -0.64 -10.19 -9.15
N GLN A 116 -0.10 -9.43 -10.11
CA GLN A 116 1.12 -9.80 -10.84
C GLN A 116 2.33 -9.91 -9.90
N LEU A 117 2.38 -9.14 -8.81
CA LEU A 117 3.42 -9.26 -7.79
C LEU A 117 3.30 -10.59 -7.01
N PHE A 118 2.08 -11.12 -6.81
CA PHE A 118 1.89 -12.39 -6.10
C PHE A 118 2.55 -13.54 -6.84
N ASP A 119 2.34 -13.60 -8.16
CA ASP A 119 2.83 -14.69 -8.98
C ASP A 119 4.37 -14.74 -8.98
N GLY A 120 5.00 -13.56 -9.04
CA GLY A 120 6.45 -13.43 -8.91
C GLY A 120 6.96 -13.82 -7.52
N ALA A 121 6.29 -13.37 -6.45
CA ALA A 121 6.63 -13.68 -5.07
C ALA A 121 6.48 -15.18 -4.73
N ALA A 122 5.36 -15.78 -5.14
CA ALA A 122 5.07 -17.19 -4.94
C ALA A 122 6.05 -18.07 -5.72
N ALA A 123 6.39 -17.71 -6.97
CA ALA A 123 7.40 -18.41 -7.75
C ALA A 123 8.79 -18.34 -7.08
N ALA A 124 9.18 -17.19 -6.54
CA ALA A 124 10.42 -17.03 -5.78
C ALA A 124 10.43 -17.84 -4.48
N ALA A 125 9.26 -17.98 -3.82
CA ALA A 125 9.12 -18.76 -2.59
C ALA A 125 9.07 -20.28 -2.82
N ALA A 126 8.51 -20.74 -3.94
CA ALA A 126 8.34 -22.16 -4.25
C ALA A 126 9.65 -22.93 -4.53
N GLY A 127 10.76 -22.23 -4.74
CA GLY A 127 12.07 -22.81 -5.05
C GLY A 127 12.99 -23.02 -3.85
N ALA A 128 12.55 -22.75 -2.62
CA ALA A 128 13.43 -22.66 -1.47
C ALA A 128 12.94 -23.51 -0.29
N ASP A 129 13.90 -24.07 0.44
CA ASP A 129 13.67 -24.68 1.73
C ASP A 129 13.20 -23.63 2.76
N ASN A 130 12.68 -24.09 3.89
CA ASN A 130 12.30 -23.24 5.03
C ASN A 130 13.54 -22.61 5.72
N GLY A 131 14.68 -22.59 5.04
CA GLY A 131 15.96 -22.02 5.48
C GLY A 131 16.30 -20.78 4.67
N ALA A 132 17.18 -19.95 5.23
CA ALA A 132 17.62 -18.65 4.74
C ALA A 132 18.42 -18.70 3.42
N GLY A 133 17.88 -19.32 2.38
CA GLY A 133 18.49 -19.41 1.07
C GLY A 133 18.67 -18.02 0.45
N ALA A 134 19.92 -17.68 0.11
CA ALA A 134 20.32 -16.42 -0.52
C ALA A 134 19.51 -16.08 -1.80
N GLY A 135 18.86 -17.06 -2.44
CA GLY A 135 18.01 -16.88 -3.61
C GLY A 135 16.72 -16.08 -3.38
N LYS A 136 16.28 -15.88 -2.12
CA LYS A 136 15.09 -15.07 -1.80
C LYS A 136 15.37 -13.57 -1.61
N ALA A 137 16.63 -13.18 -1.37
CA ALA A 137 16.95 -11.81 -0.95
C ALA A 137 16.54 -10.76 -1.98
N ALA A 138 16.87 -10.97 -3.26
CA ALA A 138 16.51 -10.05 -4.34
C ALA A 138 14.99 -9.87 -4.55
N PRO A 139 14.19 -10.95 -4.74
CA PRO A 139 12.75 -10.79 -4.92
C PRO A 139 12.06 -10.26 -3.65
N TYR A 140 12.51 -10.67 -2.46
CA TYR A 140 11.97 -10.15 -1.22
C TYR A 140 12.26 -8.66 -1.02
N ALA A 141 13.46 -8.18 -1.35
CA ALA A 141 13.80 -6.77 -1.23
C ALA A 141 12.88 -5.86 -2.05
N VAL A 142 12.55 -6.25 -3.29
CA VAL A 142 11.58 -5.49 -4.10
C VAL A 142 10.19 -5.51 -3.44
N LEU A 143 9.73 -6.66 -2.96
CA LEU A 143 8.42 -6.79 -2.29
C LEU A 143 8.36 -5.97 -0.99
N ALA A 144 9.41 -5.98 -0.18
CA ALA A 144 9.48 -5.21 1.06
C ALA A 144 9.39 -3.70 0.78
N VAL A 145 10.09 -3.22 -0.25
CA VAL A 145 10.01 -1.81 -0.69
C VAL A 145 8.61 -1.46 -1.21
N VAL A 146 7.99 -2.33 -2.02
CA VAL A 146 6.62 -2.10 -2.51
C VAL A 146 5.61 -2.07 -1.37
N PHE A 147 5.72 -3.03 -0.44
CA PHE A 147 4.83 -3.13 0.71
C PHE A 147 4.92 -1.88 1.58
N TRP A 148 6.14 -1.44 1.89
CA TRP A 148 6.37 -0.16 2.57
C TRP A 148 5.76 1.02 1.80
N ALA A 149 5.97 1.10 0.48
CA ALA A 149 5.51 2.25 -0.31
C ALA A 149 3.98 2.41 -0.30
N ILE A 150 3.25 1.29 -0.37
CA ILE A 150 1.77 1.27 -0.31
C ILE A 150 1.29 1.82 1.04
N GLU A 151 1.79 1.24 2.14
CA GLU A 151 1.41 1.62 3.50
C GLU A 151 1.83 3.06 3.82
N ALA A 152 3.02 3.47 3.38
CA ALA A 152 3.55 4.83 3.55
C ALA A 152 2.76 5.88 2.77
N CYS A 153 2.23 5.53 1.59
CA CYS A 153 1.32 6.41 0.85
C CYS A 153 0.06 6.70 1.66
N TYR A 154 -0.63 5.66 2.15
CA TYR A 154 -1.83 5.82 2.98
C TYR A 154 -1.54 6.55 4.29
N ASN A 155 -0.44 6.22 4.98
CA ASN A 155 -0.07 6.90 6.21
C ASN A 155 0.20 8.40 6.00
N THR A 156 0.95 8.74 4.96
CA THR A 156 1.24 10.15 4.64
C THR A 156 -0.04 10.88 4.26
N ALA A 157 -0.86 10.29 3.38
CA ALA A 157 -2.10 10.85 2.89
C ALA A 157 -3.09 11.16 4.03
N TRP A 158 -3.51 10.13 4.76
CA TRP A 158 -4.49 10.28 5.85
C TRP A 158 -3.92 11.02 7.05
N GLY A 159 -2.65 10.79 7.41
CA GLY A 159 -1.98 11.48 8.49
C GLY A 159 -1.93 13.00 8.30
N SER A 160 -1.86 13.48 7.05
CA SER A 160 -1.88 14.92 6.72
C SER A 160 -3.20 15.63 7.04
N LEU A 161 -4.27 14.86 7.27
CA LEU A 161 -5.62 15.35 7.52
C LEU A 161 -5.94 15.52 9.02
N ARG A 162 -5.03 15.13 9.92
CA ARG A 162 -5.26 15.19 11.37
C ARG A 162 -5.66 16.60 11.84
N GLY A 163 -6.80 16.70 12.51
CA GLY A 163 -7.34 17.95 13.03
C GLY A 163 -7.88 18.91 11.96
N ARG A 164 -7.99 18.46 10.70
CA ARG A 164 -8.49 19.27 9.57
C ARG A 164 -9.84 18.83 9.06
N VAL A 165 -10.27 17.59 9.35
CA VAL A 165 -11.51 17.01 8.81
C VAL A 165 -12.74 17.32 9.67
N ALA A 166 -13.92 17.01 9.14
CA ALA A 166 -15.16 16.99 9.93
C ALA A 166 -15.24 15.71 10.79
N PRO A 167 -15.96 15.71 11.93
CA PRO A 167 -15.98 14.59 12.86
C PRO A 167 -16.36 13.23 12.27
N GLU A 168 -17.20 13.21 11.22
CA GLU A 168 -17.59 11.99 10.51
C GLU A 168 -16.45 11.30 9.75
N TYR A 169 -15.32 11.98 9.54
CA TYR A 169 -14.13 11.45 8.88
C TYR A 169 -12.96 11.21 9.83
N ASP A 170 -13.06 11.61 11.11
CA ASP A 170 -11.98 11.46 12.10
C ASP A 170 -11.55 9.99 12.24
N GLU A 171 -12.50 9.05 12.21
CA GLU A 171 -12.17 7.61 12.33
C GLU A 171 -11.29 7.08 11.19
N PHE A 172 -11.40 7.67 9.99
CA PHE A 172 -10.61 7.28 8.82
C PHE A 172 -9.19 7.81 8.97
N VAL A 173 -9.07 9.07 9.42
CA VAL A 173 -7.79 9.69 9.75
C VAL A 173 -7.09 8.92 10.86
N GLU A 174 -7.79 8.53 11.92
CA GLU A 174 -7.19 7.77 13.02
C GLU A 174 -6.79 6.34 12.60
N ARG A 175 -7.48 5.70 11.63
CA ARG A 175 -7.11 4.37 11.16
C ARG A 175 -5.71 4.35 10.53
N TRP A 176 -5.47 5.20 9.54
CA TRP A 176 -4.19 5.24 8.81
C TRP A 176 -3.24 6.33 9.29
N GLY A 177 -3.68 7.16 10.23
CA GLY A 177 -2.88 8.20 10.88
C GLY A 177 -2.60 7.92 12.36
N SER A 178 -3.02 6.80 12.94
CA SER A 178 -2.71 6.45 14.34
C SER A 178 -1.20 6.38 14.61
N LYS A 179 -0.80 6.52 15.87
CA LYS A 179 0.61 6.37 16.27
C LYS A 179 1.11 4.95 15.99
N GLU A 180 0.25 3.97 16.19
CA GLU A 180 0.49 2.56 15.96
C GLU A 180 0.78 2.29 14.47
N PHE A 181 -0.05 2.84 13.57
CA PHE A 181 0.18 2.69 12.13
C PHE A 181 1.40 3.47 11.64
N VAL A 182 1.67 4.66 12.20
CA VAL A 182 2.93 5.38 11.93
C VAL A 182 4.14 4.54 12.31
N GLN A 183 4.14 3.93 13.51
CA GLN A 183 5.24 3.05 13.93
C GLN A 183 5.37 1.83 13.02
N TYR A 184 4.26 1.21 12.63
CA TYR A 184 4.26 0.09 11.70
C TYR A 184 4.91 0.46 10.35
N VAL A 185 4.63 1.63 9.80
CA VAL A 185 5.28 2.12 8.57
C VAL A 185 6.78 2.37 8.76
N VAL A 186 7.21 2.81 9.95
CA VAL A 186 8.64 2.94 10.30
C VAL A 186 9.33 1.57 10.37
N ASP A 187 8.66 0.57 10.93
CA ASP A 187 9.21 -0.79 11.02
C ASP A 187 9.33 -1.42 9.62
N LEU A 188 8.33 -1.23 8.76
CA LEU A 188 8.37 -1.65 7.35
C LEU A 188 9.49 -0.96 6.56
N ALA A 189 9.71 0.33 6.83
CA ALA A 189 10.82 1.08 6.25
C ALA A 189 12.18 0.46 6.60
N ALA A 190 12.40 0.17 7.88
CA ALA A 190 13.63 -0.48 8.34
C ALA A 190 13.82 -1.86 7.69
N GLN A 191 12.75 -2.66 7.61
CA GLN A 191 12.80 -3.97 6.94
C GLN A 191 13.13 -3.87 5.45
N ALA A 192 12.58 -2.87 4.75
CA ALA A 192 12.89 -2.66 3.35
C ALA A 192 14.37 -2.28 3.15
N ASP A 193 14.92 -1.41 4.00
CA ASP A 193 16.35 -1.06 3.96
C ASP A 193 17.26 -2.25 4.29
N GLU A 194 16.91 -3.06 5.30
CA GLU A 194 17.63 -4.29 5.64
C GLU A 194 17.59 -5.31 4.49
N ALA A 195 16.43 -5.48 3.86
CA ALA A 195 16.25 -6.38 2.72
C ALA A 195 17.10 -5.93 1.52
N LEU A 196 17.12 -4.62 1.20
CA LEU A 196 17.97 -4.05 0.16
C LEU A 196 19.45 -4.28 0.45
N ALA A 197 19.88 -4.12 1.70
CA ALA A 197 21.27 -4.33 2.11
C ALA A 197 21.71 -5.81 2.07
N ALA A 198 20.75 -6.74 2.21
CA ALA A 198 21.00 -8.18 2.15
C ALA A 198 21.13 -8.74 0.71
N VAL A 199 20.83 -7.93 -0.31
CA VAL A 199 20.94 -8.34 -1.72
C VAL A 199 22.42 -8.53 -2.11
N PRO A 200 22.78 -9.65 -2.78
CA PRO A 200 24.13 -9.84 -3.30
C PRO A 200 24.57 -8.70 -4.24
N ALA A 201 25.84 -8.32 -4.16
CA ALA A 201 26.38 -7.15 -4.87
C ALA A 201 26.16 -7.22 -6.39
N GLU A 202 26.21 -8.43 -6.98
CA GLU A 202 25.97 -8.67 -8.39
C GLU A 202 24.51 -8.46 -8.84
N GLN A 203 23.56 -8.42 -7.90
CA GLN A 203 22.13 -8.19 -8.14
C GLN A 203 21.66 -6.81 -7.66
N ALA A 204 22.47 -6.09 -6.89
CA ALA A 204 22.09 -4.85 -6.20
C ALA A 204 21.54 -3.78 -7.16
N ASP A 205 22.22 -3.52 -8.29
CA ASP A 205 21.78 -2.49 -9.24
C ASP A 205 20.44 -2.85 -9.91
N ALA A 206 20.25 -4.13 -10.26
CA ALA A 206 19.01 -4.60 -10.86
C ALA A 206 17.84 -4.53 -9.88
N VAL A 207 18.06 -4.91 -8.62
CA VAL A 207 17.06 -4.81 -7.55
C VAL A 207 16.74 -3.35 -7.23
N ALA A 208 17.73 -2.48 -7.16
CA ALA A 208 17.53 -1.04 -6.93
C ALA A 208 16.68 -0.42 -8.05
N ALA A 209 16.96 -0.74 -9.31
CA ALA A 209 16.17 -0.28 -10.44
C ALA A 209 14.73 -0.82 -10.41
N ALA A 210 14.54 -2.10 -10.11
CA ALA A 210 13.22 -2.72 -9.99
C ALA A 210 12.41 -2.12 -8.83
N ALA A 211 13.04 -1.92 -7.67
CA ALA A 211 12.42 -1.29 -6.51
C ALA A 211 12.02 0.16 -6.82
N ALA A 212 12.88 0.96 -7.46
CA ALA A 212 12.55 2.32 -7.86
C ALA A 212 11.40 2.39 -8.85
N ALA A 213 11.39 1.52 -9.87
CA ALA A 213 10.29 1.41 -10.82
C ALA A 213 8.98 1.01 -10.12
N ALA A 214 9.05 0.11 -9.15
CA ALA A 214 7.88 -0.34 -8.41
C ALA A 214 7.33 0.75 -7.48
N VAL A 215 8.17 1.54 -6.79
CA VAL A 215 7.72 2.69 -5.98
C VAL A 215 7.09 3.77 -6.86
N ALA A 216 7.68 4.06 -8.03
CA ALA A 216 7.07 4.97 -9.00
C ALA A 216 5.69 4.46 -9.43
N ARG A 217 5.57 3.15 -9.69
CA ARG A 217 4.31 2.52 -10.08
C ARG A 217 3.25 2.57 -8.98
N VAL A 218 3.63 2.36 -7.71
CA VAL A 218 2.73 2.56 -6.56
C VAL A 218 2.20 3.99 -6.58
N ALA A 219 3.08 5.00 -6.65
CA ALA A 219 2.66 6.40 -6.62
C ALA A 219 1.73 6.77 -7.80
N GLU A 220 1.99 6.26 -9.01
CA GLU A 220 1.09 6.44 -10.17
C GLU A 220 -0.29 5.81 -9.96
N LEU A 221 -0.31 4.59 -9.42
CA LEU A 221 -1.54 3.85 -9.15
C LEU A 221 -2.37 4.53 -8.05
N GLU A 222 -1.72 5.00 -6.98
CA GLU A 222 -2.36 5.77 -5.91
C GLU A 222 -3.01 7.06 -6.45
N VAL A 223 -2.33 7.81 -7.32
CA VAL A 223 -2.93 9.00 -7.96
C VAL A 223 -4.21 8.63 -8.72
N GLY A 224 -4.18 7.57 -9.52
CA GLY A 224 -5.36 7.10 -10.23
C GLY A 224 -6.46 6.61 -9.29
N PHE A 225 -6.07 5.95 -8.20
CA PHE A 225 -6.98 5.41 -7.19
C PHE A 225 -7.74 6.53 -6.48
N TRP A 226 -7.06 7.60 -6.05
CA TRP A 226 -7.73 8.76 -5.48
C TRP A 226 -8.64 9.48 -6.49
N ALA A 227 -8.20 9.59 -7.76
CA ALA A 227 -8.97 10.25 -8.80
C ALA A 227 -10.30 9.55 -9.12
N MET A 228 -10.37 8.22 -8.93
CA MET A 228 -11.57 7.43 -9.25
C MET A 228 -12.81 7.88 -8.46
N ALA A 229 -12.61 8.44 -7.26
CA ALA A 229 -13.68 8.96 -6.44
C ALA A 229 -14.50 10.06 -7.14
N PHE A 230 -13.91 10.80 -8.09
CA PHE A 230 -14.57 11.87 -8.84
C PHE A 230 -15.32 11.37 -10.07
N PHE A 231 -15.17 10.11 -10.47
CA PHE A 231 -15.87 9.50 -11.60
C PHE A 231 -17.04 8.64 -11.15
N ALA A 232 -17.71 9.02 -10.04
CA ALA A 232 -18.88 8.30 -9.56
C ALA A 232 -19.94 8.20 -10.67
N ASP A 233 -20.34 6.97 -11.01
CA ASP A 233 -21.48 6.72 -11.87
C ASP A 233 -22.69 7.44 -11.25
N THR A 234 -23.13 8.52 -11.86
CA THR A 234 -24.44 9.11 -11.58
C THR A 234 -25.50 8.12 -12.06
N LYS A 235 -25.85 7.16 -11.20
CA LYS A 235 -27.05 6.35 -11.34
C LYS A 235 -28.09 6.78 -10.33
#